data_AF-A0A1Z4C4T1-F1
#
_entry.id   AF-A0A1Z4C4T1-F1
#
_cell.length_a   1.000
_cell.length_b   1.000
_cell.length_c   1.000
_cell.angle_alpha   90.00
_cell.angle_beta   90.00
_cell.angle_gamma   90.00
#
_symmetry.space_group_name_H-M   'P 1'
#
loop_
_entity.id
_entity.type
_entity.pdbx_description
1 polymer ?
#
loop_
_entity_poly.entity_id
_entity_poly.type
_entity_poly.pdbx_seq_one_letter_code
_entity_poly.pdbx_strand_id
1 'polypeptide(L)'
;MTTLTTQQGKIRTTLYFTQENRERLDRIPKGQKTALMNKAIANALEEIEWEENAQQFLKMLEAIQPVKTAYSSEQMIRMLREGKEQKLLNNETK
;
A
#
# COMPACT_ATOMS: atom_id res chain seq x y z
N MET A 1 24.28 -7.42 15.65
CA MET A 1 23.97 -6.11 16.28
C MET A 1 24.44 -5.03 15.32
N THR A 2 23.52 -4.27 14.71
CA THR A 2 23.86 -3.25 13.71
C THR A 2 24.04 -1.91 14.42
N THR A 3 25.22 -1.32 14.31
CA THR A 3 25.57 -0.03 14.93
C THR A 3 24.99 1.12 14.10
N LEU A 4 24.03 1.84 14.68
CA LEU A 4 23.47 3.08 14.12
C LEU A 4 24.33 4.26 14.58
N THR A 5 24.98 4.96 13.65
CA THR A 5 25.70 6.20 13.94
C THR A 5 24.94 7.35 13.28
N THR A 6 24.31 8.18 14.10
CA THR A 6 23.41 9.26 13.66
C THR A 6 24.21 10.55 13.44
N GLN A 7 24.41 10.93 12.18
CA GLN A 7 24.72 12.31 11.78
C GLN A 7 23.54 12.80 10.93
N GLN A 8 22.96 13.95 11.31
CA GLN A 8 21.71 14.56 10.82
C GLN A 8 21.24 14.09 9.42
N GLY A 9 20.12 13.37 9.40
CA GLY A 9 19.32 13.07 8.21
C GLY A 9 19.74 11.88 7.34
N LYS A 10 20.96 11.36 7.48
CA LYS A 10 21.42 10.19 6.70
C LYS A 10 21.80 9.04 7.62
N ILE A 11 21.03 7.97 7.58
CA ILE A 11 21.34 6.74 8.32
C ILE A 11 22.40 5.97 7.54
N ARG A 12 23.56 5.77 8.16
CA ARG A 12 24.61 4.92 7.61
C ARG A 12 24.38 3.49 8.11
N THR A 13 24.02 2.60 7.20
CA THR A 13 23.79 1.18 7.49
C THR A 13 24.86 0.34 6.79
N THR A 14 25.46 -0.59 7.52
CA THR A 14 26.34 -1.61 6.95
C THR A 14 25.49 -2.79 6.47
N LEU A 15 25.62 -3.13 5.18
CA LEU A 15 24.89 -4.23 4.54
C LEU A 15 25.87 -5.32 4.12
N TYR A 16 25.47 -6.57 4.33
CA TYR A 16 26.21 -7.73 3.85
C TYR A 16 25.62 -8.19 2.53
N PHE A 17 26.48 -8.45 1.56
CA PHE A 17 26.09 -8.92 0.23
C PHE A 17 26.63 -10.32 -0.02
N THR A 18 25.94 -11.06 -0.89
CA THR A 18 26.51 -12.25 -1.50
C THR A 18 27.68 -11.87 -2.41
N GLN A 19 28.59 -12.82 -2.66
CA GLN A 19 29.75 -12.62 -3.52
C GLN A 19 29.35 -12.08 -4.91
N GLU A 20 28.32 -12.67 -5.51
CA GLU A 20 27.79 -12.24 -6.80
C GLU A 20 27.26 -10.80 -6.78
N ASN A 21 26.50 -10.43 -5.75
CA ASN A 21 25.95 -9.08 -5.63
C ASN A 21 27.05 -8.03 -5.41
N ARG A 22 28.12 -8.40 -4.69
CA ARG A 22 29.29 -7.54 -4.53
C ARG A 22 30.00 -7.29 -5.86
N GLU A 23 30.21 -8.33 -6.66
CA GLU A 23 30.85 -8.20 -7.99
C GLU A 23 30.01 -7.35 -8.94
N ARG A 24 28.69 -7.53 -8.95
CA ARG A 24 27.76 -6.70 -9.72
C ARG A 24 27.78 -5.24 -9.25
N LEU A 25 27.83 -5.00 -7.95
CA LEU A 25 27.93 -3.66 -7.38
C LEU A 25 29.30 -3.02 -7.66
N ASP A 26 30.36 -3.80 -7.78
CA ASP A 26 31.71 -3.31 -8.09
C ASP A 26 31.89 -2.87 -9.55
N ARG A 27 31.05 -3.36 -10.46
CA ARG A 27 30.98 -2.88 -11.85
C ARG A 27 30.39 -1.48 -11.98
N ILE A 28 29.71 -0.97 -10.94
CA ILE A 28 29.06 0.34 -10.96
C ILE A 28 30.07 1.45 -10.65
N PRO A 29 30.03 2.59 -11.36
CA PRO A 29 30.89 3.74 -11.08
C PRO A 29 30.86 4.19 -9.61
N LYS A 30 32.03 4.48 -9.06
CA LYS A 30 32.18 5.04 -7.71
C LYS A 30 31.41 6.37 -7.64
N GLY A 31 30.49 6.48 -6.68
CA GLY A 31 29.60 7.64 -6.51
C GLY A 31 28.13 7.36 -6.83
N GLN A 32 27.81 6.38 -7.68
CA GLN A 32 26.43 6.03 -8.02
C GLN A 32 25.88 4.84 -7.22
N LYS A 33 26.76 4.02 -6.63
CA LYS A 33 26.40 2.81 -5.86
C LYS A 33 25.35 3.09 -4.79
N THR A 34 25.57 4.11 -3.96
CA THR A 34 24.66 4.47 -2.87
C THR A 34 23.30 4.97 -3.38
N ALA A 35 23.29 5.74 -4.47
CA ALA A 35 22.04 6.24 -5.07
C ALA A 35 21.20 5.11 -5.67
N LEU A 36 21.86 4.18 -6.38
CA LEU A 36 21.19 3.00 -6.95
C LEU A 36 20.67 2.07 -5.85
N MET A 37 21.44 1.88 -4.77
CA MET A 37 20.98 1.11 -3.62
C MET A 37 19.75 1.71 -2.97
N ASN A 38 19.75 3.01 -2.69
CA ASN A 38 18.60 3.68 -2.10
C ASN A 38 17.36 3.58 -3.01
N LYS A 39 17.55 3.71 -4.33
CA LYS A 39 16.48 3.52 -5.30
C LYS A 39 15.93 2.09 -5.30
N ALA A 40 16.81 1.09 -5.29
CA ALA A 40 16.41 -0.32 -5.26
C ALA A 40 15.65 -0.66 -3.96
N ILE A 41 16.10 -0.13 -2.81
CA ILE A 41 15.41 -0.30 -1.53
C ILE A 41 14.04 0.38 -1.55
N ALA A 42 13.94 1.60 -2.07
CA ALA A 42 12.66 2.31 -2.17
C ALA A 42 11.65 1.54 -3.03
N ASN A 43 12.07 1.06 -4.20
CA ASN A 43 11.22 0.27 -5.08
C ASN A 43 10.75 -1.04 -4.42
N ALA A 44 11.65 -1.73 -3.71
CA ALA A 44 11.29 -2.96 -3.02
C ALA A 44 10.30 -2.70 -1.87
N LEU A 45 10.43 -1.59 -1.15
CA LEU A 45 9.48 -1.20 -0.11
C LEU A 45 8.11 -0.86 -0.69
N GLU A 46 8.06 -0.14 -1.81
CA GLU A 46 6.81 0.18 -2.51
C GLU A 46 6.09 -1.08 -3.01
N GLU A 47 6.83 -2.06 -3.52
CA GLU A 47 6.27 -3.35 -3.95
C GLU A 47 5.68 -4.13 -2.78
N ILE A 48 6.37 -4.17 -1.64
CA ILE A 48 5.86 -4.79 -0.40
C ILE A 48 4.61 -4.07 0.09
N GLU A 49 4.61 -2.74 0.14
CA GLU A 49 3.43 -1.95 0.54
C GLU A 49 2.24 -2.18 -0.41
N TRP A 50 2.50 -2.33 -1.71
CA TRP A 50 1.46 -2.64 -2.68
C TRP A 50 0.87 -4.04 -2.47
N GLU A 51 1.71 -5.05 -2.22
CA GLU A 51 1.26 -6.40 -1.88
C GLU A 51 0.47 -6.45 -0.57
N GLU A 52 0.92 -5.74 0.47
CA GLU A 52 0.21 -5.63 1.74
C GLU A 52 -1.15 -4.94 1.57
N ASN A 53 -1.20 -3.85 0.80
CA ASN A 53 -2.45 -3.17 0.48
C ASN A 53 -3.39 -4.06 -0.34
N ALA A 54 -2.88 -4.84 -1.29
CA ALA A 54 -3.67 -5.79 -2.04
C ALA A 54 -4.29 -6.86 -1.13
N GLN A 55 -3.53 -7.38 -0.17
CA GLN A 55 -4.05 -8.31 0.83
C GLN A 55 -5.10 -7.68 1.74
N GLN A 56 -4.89 -6.43 2.18
CA GLN A 56 -5.90 -5.71 2.97
C GLN A 56 -7.18 -5.46 2.16
N PHE A 57 -7.04 -5.09 0.88
CA PHE A 57 -8.17 -4.89 -0.02
C PHE A 57 -8.97 -6.18 -0.25
N LEU A 58 -8.29 -7.32 -0.44
CA LEU A 58 -8.95 -8.63 -0.54
C LEU A 58 -9.70 -8.98 0.75
N LYS A 59 -9.09 -8.74 1.92
CA LYS A 59 -9.79 -8.92 3.22
C LYS A 59 -11.01 -8.02 3.36
N MET A 60 -10.94 -6.78 2.88
CA MET A 60 -12.10 -5.89 2.85
C MET A 60 -13.19 -6.44 1.94
N LEU A 61 -12.84 -6.91 0.73
CA LEU A 61 -13.82 -7.51 -0.19
C LEU A 61 -14.50 -8.75 0.40
N GLU A 62 -13.76 -9.62 1.09
CA GLU A 62 -14.34 -10.78 1.80
C GLU A 62 -15.28 -10.35 2.94
N ALA A 63 -15.01 -9.21 3.57
CA ALA A 63 -15.85 -8.65 4.63
C ALA A 63 -17.11 -7.92 4.10
N ILE A 64 -17.19 -7.64 2.79
CA ILE A 64 -18.39 -7.04 2.20
C ILE A 64 -19.48 -8.11 2.15
N GLN A 65 -20.43 -8.02 3.08
CA GLN A 65 -21.65 -8.80 3.00
C GLN A 65 -22.48 -8.33 1.81
N PRO A 66 -23.09 -9.25 1.04
CA PRO A 66 -24.02 -8.88 -0.02
C PRO A 66 -25.22 -8.16 0.60
N VAL A 67 -25.28 -6.84 0.42
CA VAL A 67 -26.41 -6.04 0.86
C VAL A 67 -27.60 -6.37 -0.03
N LYS A 68 -28.64 -6.98 0.54
CA LYS A 68 -29.92 -7.14 -0.15
C LYS A 68 -30.58 -5.78 -0.25
N THR A 69 -30.52 -5.17 -1.43
CA THR A 69 -31.18 -3.90 -1.66
C THR A 69 -32.66 -4.14 -1.95
N ALA A 70 -33.54 -3.59 -1.11
CA ALA A 70 -34.99 -3.62 -1.34
C ALA A 70 -35.42 -2.70 -2.51
N TYR A 71 -34.53 -1.80 -2.93
CA TYR A 71 -34.77 -0.83 -3.99
C TYR A 71 -33.74 -0.98 -5.10
N SER A 72 -34.18 -0.80 -6.34
CA SER A 72 -33.29 -0.70 -7.50
C SER A 72 -32.45 0.60 -7.45
N SER A 73 -31.28 0.58 -8.08
CA SER A 73 -30.37 1.73 -8.18
C SER A 73 -31.08 3.01 -8.66
N GLU A 74 -32.02 2.89 -9.61
CA GLU A 74 -32.80 4.02 -10.12
C GLU A 74 -33.75 4.62 -9.06
N GLN A 75 -34.35 3.76 -8.23
CA GLN A 75 -35.25 4.18 -7.16
C GLN A 75 -34.47 4.90 -6.05
N MET A 76 -33.26 4.44 -5.73
CA MET A 76 -32.39 5.11 -4.77
C MET A 76 -31.99 6.50 -5.25
N ILE A 77 -31.58 6.64 -6.51
CA ILE A 77 -31.23 7.95 -7.11
C ILE A 77 -32.42 8.91 -7.07
N ARG A 78 -33.63 8.42 -7.34
CA ARG A 78 -34.86 9.22 -7.28
C ARG A 78 -35.15 9.69 -5.85
N MET A 79 -35.00 8.80 -4.86
CA MET A 79 -35.22 9.13 -3.44
C MET A 79 -34.20 10.16 -2.92
N LEU A 80 -32.94 10.11 -3.37
CA LEU A 80 -31.92 11.12 -3.06
C LEU A 80 -32.30 12.48 -3.65
N ARG A 81 -32.72 12.53 -4.92
CA ARG A 81 -33.14 13.78 -5.59
C ARG A 81 -34.38 14.41 -4.94
N GLU A 82 -35.28 13.59 -4.40
CA GLU A 82 -36.48 14.02 -3.69
C GLU A 82 -36.24 14.35 -2.21
N GLY A 83 -35.00 14.29 -1.71
CA GLY A 83 -34.64 14.58 -0.32
C GLY A 83 -35.18 13.56 0.69
N LYS A 84 -35.49 12.34 0.25
CA LYS A 84 -36.06 11.25 1.07
C LYS A 84 -34.99 10.27 1.57
N GLU A 85 -33.80 10.77 1.89
CA GLU A 85 -32.62 9.99 2.25
C GLU A 85 -32.84 9.11 3.48
N GLN A 86 -33.65 9.58 4.44
CA GLN A 86 -34.01 8.83 5.65
C GLN A 86 -34.71 7.49 5.35
N LYS A 87 -35.42 7.35 4.22
CA LYS A 87 -36.07 6.10 3.82
C LYS A 87 -35.10 5.05 3.29
N LEU A 88 -33.91 5.47 2.83
CA LEU A 88 -32.84 4.58 2.40
C LEU A 88 -32.07 4.04 3.62
N LEU A 89 -31.83 4.90 4.62
CA LEU A 89 -31.13 4.54 5.87
C LEU A 89 -31.97 3.64 6.80
N ASN A 90 -33.29 3.86 6.87
CA ASN A 90 -34.17 3.11 7.77
C ASN A 90 -34.53 1.70 7.27
N ASN A 91 -34.10 1.30 6.06
CA ASN A 91 -34.45 0.00 5.49
C ASN A 91 -33.48 -1.13 5.85
N GLU A 92 -32.50 -0.87 6.74
CA GLU A 92 -31.60 -1.88 7.32
C GLU A 92 -32.14 -2.51 8.62
N THR A 93 -33.32 -2.10 9.11
CA THR A 93 -33.94 -2.68 10.32
C THR A 93 -35.30 -3.28 10.01
N LYS A 94 -35.31 -4.46 9.38
CA LYS A 94 -36.35 -5.47 9.58
C LYS A 94 -35.87 -6.86 9.21
#